data_AF-A0A8H4XRU8-F1
#
_entry.id   AF-A0A8H4XRU8-F1
#
_cell.length_a   1.000
_cell.length_b   1.000
_cell.length_c   1.000
_cell.angle_alpha   90.00
_cell.angle_beta   90.00
_cell.angle_gamma   90.00
#
_symmetry.space_group_name_H-M   'P 1'
#
loop_
_entity.id
_entity.type
_entity.pdbx_description
1 polymer ?
#
loop_
_entity_poly.entity_id
_entity_poly.type
_entity_poly.pdbx_seq_one_letter_code
_entity_poly.pdbx_strand_id
1 'polypeptide(L)'
;MSEQAALERRSDDVLQPETSQINDSDDEPMVYVTPKDYATIARQTRDQLISEGADPYSVIFQSDLPKIIQRLEGELPNEFAKRYSATTNDMIKRCVIILNDKCSADVVASRFGIRGGRRFDLGPGSGATKKEFREFSGWFSNIVRGGEVPEVPEKWLKFEMQAEERSGS
;
A
#
# COMPACT_ATOMS: atom_id res chain seq x y z
N MET A 1 53.94 16.65 -37.54
CA MET A 1 53.10 17.84 -37.82
C MET A 1 51.85 17.31 -38.53
N SER A 2 50.64 17.18 -38.02
CA SER A 2 49.90 17.44 -36.75
C SER A 2 48.61 16.58 -36.83
N GLU A 3 48.20 15.82 -35.80
CA GLU A 3 47.17 16.15 -34.79
C GLU A 3 45.81 16.58 -35.38
N GLN A 4 44.76 15.74 -35.30
CA GLN A 4 43.63 15.82 -34.31
C GLN A 4 42.73 17.05 -34.53
N ALA A 5 41.40 17.08 -34.41
CA ALA A 5 40.31 16.14 -34.18
C ALA A 5 38.99 16.96 -34.30
N ALA A 6 37.85 16.26 -34.26
CA ALA A 6 36.52 16.70 -33.82
C ALA A 6 35.77 17.84 -34.57
N LEU A 7 34.61 17.64 -35.20
CA LEU A 7 33.29 17.17 -34.70
C LEU A 7 32.48 18.33 -34.11
N GLU A 8 31.58 18.90 -34.91
CA GLU A 8 30.37 19.61 -34.45
C GLU A 8 29.35 19.64 -35.61
N ARG A 9 28.44 18.66 -35.64
CA ARG A 9 27.18 18.77 -36.37
C ARG A 9 26.04 18.86 -35.36
N ARG A 10 25.62 20.11 -35.18
CA ARG A 10 24.33 20.59 -34.71
C ARG A 10 23.19 19.66 -35.15
N SER A 11 22.46 19.09 -34.20
CA SER A 11 21.16 18.48 -34.42
C SER A 11 20.28 18.86 -33.23
N ASP A 12 19.82 20.10 -33.29
CA ASP A 12 18.66 20.55 -32.55
C ASP A 12 17.45 20.11 -33.38
N ASP A 13 16.83 18.99 -33.01
CA ASP A 13 15.42 18.78 -33.35
C ASP A 13 14.72 18.15 -32.14
N VAL A 14 13.88 18.99 -31.55
CA VAL A 14 13.04 18.72 -30.40
C VAL A 14 11.78 18.01 -30.90
N LEU A 15 11.64 16.72 -30.59
CA LEU A 15 10.33 16.09 -30.42
C LEU A 15 10.38 15.15 -29.22
N GLN A 16 9.95 15.75 -28.10
CA GLN A 16 9.22 15.24 -26.94
C GLN A 16 9.43 13.78 -26.46
N PRO A 17 9.58 13.59 -25.14
CA PRO A 17 9.59 12.26 -24.56
C PRO A 17 8.25 11.59 -24.85
N GLU A 18 8.29 10.33 -25.28
CA GLU A 18 7.14 9.45 -25.22
C GLU A 18 6.68 9.37 -23.77
N THR A 19 5.79 10.29 -23.38
CA THR A 19 4.93 10.09 -22.25
C THR A 19 4.18 8.82 -22.58
N SER A 20 4.51 7.73 -21.91
CA SER A 20 3.62 6.60 -21.78
C SER A 20 2.31 7.19 -21.27
N GLN A 21 1.39 7.49 -22.18
CA GLN A 21 -0.01 7.73 -21.85
C GLN A 21 -0.45 6.40 -21.25
N ILE A 22 -0.35 6.31 -19.93
CA ILE A 22 -1.10 5.34 -19.15
C ILE A 22 -2.55 5.70 -19.49
N ASN A 23 -3.15 4.92 -20.37
CA ASN A 23 -4.59 4.92 -20.63
C ASN A 23 -5.28 4.43 -19.35
N ASP A 24 -5.22 5.23 -18.30
CA ASP A 24 -6.10 5.07 -17.15
C ASP A 24 -7.40 5.76 -17.59
N SER A 25 -8.20 5.05 -18.39
CA SER A 25 -9.54 5.50 -18.69
C SER A 25 -10.29 5.51 -17.37
N ASP A 26 -10.49 6.72 -16.86
CA ASP A 26 -11.07 7.02 -15.56
C ASP A 26 -12.47 6.43 -15.33
N ASP A 27 -13.14 6.08 -16.43
CA ASP A 27 -14.46 5.45 -16.48
C ASP A 27 -14.40 3.91 -16.50
N GLU A 28 -13.21 3.30 -16.46
CA GLU A 28 -13.07 1.84 -16.34
C GLU A 28 -13.48 1.36 -14.94
N PRO A 29 -14.11 0.17 -14.85
CA PRO A 29 -14.42 -0.43 -13.57
C PRO A 29 -13.13 -0.67 -12.77
N MET A 30 -13.23 -0.55 -11.44
CA MET A 30 -12.15 -0.89 -10.53
C MET A 30 -11.82 -2.39 -10.66
N VAL A 31 -10.65 -2.68 -11.22
CA VAL A 31 -10.06 -4.03 -11.24
C VAL A 31 -8.85 -4.03 -10.33
N TYR A 32 -8.79 -4.95 -9.37
CA TYR A 32 -7.57 -5.17 -8.62
C TYR A 32 -6.53 -5.87 -9.49
N VAL A 33 -5.34 -5.28 -9.56
CA VAL A 33 -4.18 -5.92 -10.19
C VAL A 33 -3.90 -7.23 -9.47
N THR A 34 -3.47 -8.25 -10.22
CA THR A 34 -3.02 -9.53 -9.68
C THR A 34 -2.12 -9.29 -8.47
N PRO A 35 -2.38 -9.97 -7.33
CA PRO A 35 -1.55 -9.81 -6.15
C PRO A 35 -0.07 -9.97 -6.48
N LYS A 36 0.75 -8.97 -6.16
CA LYS A 36 2.20 -9.17 -6.11
C LYS A 36 2.49 -10.33 -5.16
N ASP A 37 3.33 -11.25 -5.60
CA ASP A 37 3.86 -12.30 -4.74
C ASP A 37 4.95 -11.71 -3.84
N TYR A 38 4.51 -11.02 -2.78
CA TYR A 38 5.39 -10.43 -1.79
C TYR A 38 6.25 -11.47 -1.08
N ALA A 39 5.80 -12.71 -0.96
CA ALA A 39 6.60 -13.75 -0.34
C ALA A 39 7.82 -14.10 -1.20
N THR A 40 7.65 -14.22 -2.51
CA THR A 40 8.77 -14.44 -3.44
C THR A 40 9.67 -13.21 -3.51
N ILE A 41 9.09 -12.00 -3.63
CA ILE A 41 9.87 -10.75 -3.66
C ILE A 41 10.70 -10.62 -2.38
N ALA A 42 10.09 -10.79 -1.20
CA ALA A 42 10.79 -10.69 0.09
C ALA A 42 11.94 -11.71 0.19
N ARG A 43 11.75 -12.95 -0.27
CA ARG A 43 12.84 -13.95 -0.28
C ARG A 43 13.98 -13.53 -1.22
N GLN A 44 13.66 -13.12 -2.44
CA GLN A 44 14.66 -12.62 -3.39
C GLN A 44 15.41 -11.40 -2.85
N THR A 45 14.70 -10.43 -2.27
CA THR A 45 15.29 -9.25 -1.65
C THR A 45 16.18 -9.62 -0.47
N ARG A 46 15.78 -10.56 0.38
CA ARG A 46 16.64 -11.03 1.48
C ARG A 46 17.92 -11.65 0.95
N ASP A 47 17.80 -12.55 -0.02
CA ASP A 47 18.95 -13.26 -0.57
C ASP A 47 19.90 -12.28 -1.28
N GLN A 48 19.36 -11.26 -1.97
CA GLN A 48 20.13 -10.14 -2.50
C GLN A 48 20.87 -9.37 -1.41
N LEU A 49 20.18 -8.91 -0.36
CA LEU A 49 20.78 -8.15 0.74
C LEU A 49 21.91 -8.93 1.43
N ILE A 50 21.69 -10.23 1.66
CA ILE A 50 22.73 -11.10 2.24
C ILE A 50 23.93 -11.21 1.29
N SER A 51 23.71 -11.34 -0.02
CA SER A 51 24.80 -11.37 -1.01
C SER A 51 25.57 -10.04 -1.08
N GLU A 52 24.92 -8.92 -0.78
CA GLU A 52 25.52 -7.58 -0.70
C GLU A 52 26.26 -7.33 0.64
N GLY A 53 26.24 -8.30 1.56
CA GLY A 53 26.98 -8.27 2.82
C GLY A 53 26.14 -7.88 4.04
N ALA A 54 24.81 -7.83 3.94
CA ALA A 54 23.95 -7.68 5.11
C ALA A 54 24.08 -8.90 6.05
N ASP A 55 24.02 -8.64 7.36
CA ASP A 55 23.96 -9.72 8.35
C ASP A 55 22.63 -10.50 8.19
N PRO A 56 22.64 -11.82 7.95
CA PRO A 56 21.43 -12.64 7.86
C PRO A 56 20.49 -12.50 9.06
N TYR A 57 21.00 -12.19 10.25
CA TYR A 57 20.18 -11.99 11.45
C TYR A 57 19.55 -10.59 11.54
N SER A 58 20.00 -9.65 10.71
CA SER A 58 19.44 -8.30 10.59
C SER A 58 18.33 -8.20 9.53
N VAL A 59 18.04 -9.27 8.78
CA VAL A 59 16.98 -9.27 7.77
C VAL A 59 15.94 -10.34 8.13
N ILE A 60 14.76 -9.89 8.57
CA ILE A 60 13.69 -10.78 9.02
C ILE A 60 12.43 -10.61 8.19
N PHE A 61 11.59 -11.63 8.18
CA PHE A 61 10.28 -11.55 7.55
C PHE A 61 9.22 -11.04 8.52
N GLN A 62 8.23 -10.32 7.99
CA GLN A 62 7.06 -9.90 8.76
C GLN A 62 6.31 -11.11 9.33
N SER A 63 6.38 -12.26 8.66
CA SER A 63 5.85 -13.53 9.17
C SER A 63 6.52 -14.04 10.45
N ASP A 64 7.75 -13.62 10.74
CA ASP A 64 8.51 -14.02 11.92
C ASP A 64 8.21 -13.12 13.13
N LEU A 65 7.67 -11.92 12.94
CA LEU A 65 7.36 -10.99 14.04
C LEU A 65 6.48 -11.60 15.14
N PRO A 66 5.43 -12.41 14.86
CA PRO A 66 4.66 -13.06 15.92
C PRO A 66 5.45 -14.08 16.75
N LYS A 67 6.53 -14.66 16.19
CA LYS A 67 7.41 -15.58 16.92
C LYS A 67 8.33 -14.80 17.87
N ILE A 68 8.75 -13.60 17.46
CA ILE A 68 9.66 -12.72 18.21
C ILE A 68 8.88 -11.90 19.25
N ILE A 69 7.72 -11.36 18.87
CA ILE A 69 6.85 -10.52 19.68
C ILE A 69 5.58 -11.32 20.00
N GLN A 70 5.71 -12.21 20.98
CA GLN A 70 4.59 -13.03 21.43
C GLN A 70 3.62 -12.19 22.26
N ARG A 71 2.33 -12.44 22.12
CA ARG A 71 1.29 -11.88 22.98
C ARG A 71 1.34 -12.59 24.33
N LEU A 72 1.33 -11.83 25.42
CA LEU A 72 1.32 -12.40 26.76
C LEU A 72 -0.10 -12.82 27.17
N GLU A 73 -0.20 -13.85 27.98
CA GLU A 73 -1.50 -14.29 28.51
C GLU A 73 -2.12 -13.17 29.36
N GLY A 74 -3.40 -12.87 29.12
CA GLY A 74 -4.12 -11.77 29.79
C GLY A 74 -3.79 -10.36 29.28
N GLU A 75 -2.87 -10.19 28.33
CA GLU A 75 -2.51 -8.88 27.80
C GLU A 75 -3.64 -8.25 26.97
N LEU A 76 -3.98 -7.01 27.31
CA LEU A 76 -5.01 -6.27 26.59
C LEU A 76 -4.54 -5.95 25.15
N PRO A 77 -5.45 -5.92 24.17
CA PRO A 77 -5.08 -5.67 22.76
C PRO A 77 -4.30 -4.36 22.54
N ASN A 78 -4.64 -3.30 23.27
CA ASN A 78 -3.97 -2.01 23.18
C ASN A 78 -2.55 -2.02 23.77
N GLU A 79 -2.33 -2.75 24.87
CA GLU A 79 -1.01 -2.95 25.48
C GLU A 79 -0.12 -3.76 24.55
N PHE A 80 -0.65 -4.84 23.98
CA PHE A 80 0.04 -5.63 22.97
C PHE A 80 0.43 -4.77 21.76
N ALA A 81 -0.49 -3.98 21.21
CA ALA A 81 -0.21 -3.11 20.07
C ALA A 81 0.89 -2.07 20.38
N LYS A 82 0.86 -1.49 21.58
CA LYS A 82 1.89 -0.53 22.04
C LYS A 82 3.26 -1.20 22.14
N ARG A 83 3.34 -2.38 22.76
CA ARG A 83 4.59 -3.15 22.88
C ARG A 83 5.11 -3.61 21.53
N TYR A 84 4.23 -4.13 20.68
CA TYR A 84 4.57 -4.54 19.32
C TYR A 84 5.19 -3.39 18.53
N SER A 85 4.57 -2.21 18.57
CA SER A 85 5.08 -1.01 17.89
C SER A 85 6.41 -0.56 18.48
N ALA A 86 6.56 -0.57 19.81
CA ALA A 86 7.81 -0.19 20.48
C ALA A 86 8.97 -1.13 20.12
N THR A 87 8.74 -2.45 20.15
CA THR A 87 9.76 -3.45 19.78
C THR A 87 10.15 -3.35 18.31
N THR A 88 9.17 -3.18 17.41
CA THR A 88 9.44 -3.03 15.97
C THR A 88 10.25 -1.76 15.70
N ASN A 89 9.93 -0.65 16.37
CA ASN A 89 10.69 0.60 16.26
C ASN A 89 12.12 0.44 16.80
N ASP A 90 12.33 -0.32 17.88
CA ASP A 90 13.67 -0.60 18.39
C ASP A 90 14.50 -1.46 17.41
N MET A 91 13.89 -2.47 16.79
CA MET A 91 14.52 -3.25 15.72
C MET A 91 14.98 -2.35 14.56
N ILE A 92 14.10 -1.48 14.07
CA ILE A 92 14.42 -0.54 12.98
C ILE A 92 15.57 0.40 13.38
N LYS A 93 15.58 0.92 14.62
CA LYS A 93 16.69 1.74 15.14
C LYS A 93 18.03 1.00 15.16
N ARG A 94 17.99 -0.33 15.34
CA ARG A 94 19.17 -1.21 15.25
C ARG A 94 19.46 -1.68 13.82
N CYS A 95 18.88 -1.04 12.82
CA CYS A 95 19.05 -1.35 11.40
C CYS A 95 18.54 -2.75 10.99
N VAL A 96 17.58 -3.32 11.73
CA VAL A 96 16.90 -4.55 11.29
C VAL A 96 15.96 -4.22 10.14
N ILE A 97 16.13 -4.92 9.01
CA ILE A 97 15.30 -4.84 7.83
C ILE A 97 14.17 -5.86 7.98
N ILE A 98 12.93 -5.36 7.97
CA ILE A 98 11.72 -6.19 8.08
C ILE A 98 11.07 -6.25 6.70
N LEU A 99 11.17 -7.40 6.05
CA LEU A 99 10.61 -7.63 4.72
C LEU A 99 9.18 -8.12 4.81
N ASN A 100 8.27 -7.46 4.07
CA ASN A 100 6.87 -7.86 4.01
C ASN A 100 6.71 -9.08 3.11
N ASP A 101 6.57 -10.25 3.70
CA ASP A 101 6.31 -11.53 3.04
C ASP A 101 4.86 -12.02 3.24
N LYS A 102 4.05 -11.26 3.99
CA LYS A 102 2.69 -11.61 4.38
C LYS A 102 1.61 -10.84 3.64
N CYS A 103 1.93 -9.72 3.00
CA CYS A 103 0.94 -9.06 2.15
C CYS A 103 0.57 -9.97 0.99
N SER A 104 -0.73 -10.24 0.87
CA SER A 104 -1.28 -11.03 -0.23
C SER A 104 -1.95 -10.16 -1.28
N ALA A 105 -1.72 -8.84 -1.29
CA ALA A 105 -2.11 -7.99 -2.41
C ALA A 105 -1.49 -6.59 -2.31
N ASP A 106 -1.31 -5.95 -3.48
CA ASP A 106 -1.45 -4.50 -3.62
C ASP A 106 -2.93 -4.16 -3.33
N VAL A 107 -3.44 -4.48 -2.12
CA VAL A 107 -4.85 -4.28 -1.79
C VAL A 107 -5.04 -2.79 -1.60
N VAL A 108 -5.42 -2.15 -2.69
CA VAL A 108 -6.13 -0.90 -2.65
C VAL A 108 -7.32 -1.11 -1.71
N ALA A 109 -7.37 -0.31 -0.64
CA ALA A 109 -8.42 -0.43 0.37
C ALA A 109 -9.77 -0.45 -0.33
N SER A 110 -10.49 -1.56 -0.26
CA SER A 110 -11.81 -1.69 -0.88
C SER A 110 -12.90 -1.18 0.04
N ARG A 111 -12.67 -1.33 1.35
CA ARG A 111 -13.66 -1.05 2.38
C ARG A 111 -13.19 0.04 3.31
N PHE A 112 -14.10 0.97 3.56
CA PHE A 112 -13.82 2.18 4.32
C PHE A 112 -14.85 2.33 5.43
N GLY A 113 -14.38 2.58 6.66
CA GLY A 113 -15.24 2.80 7.82
C GLY A 113 -15.06 4.19 8.39
N ILE A 114 -16.16 4.89 8.66
CA ILE A 114 -16.14 6.19 9.34
C ILE A 114 -16.62 6.01 10.78
N ARG A 115 -16.16 6.87 11.70
CA ARG A 115 -16.73 6.99 13.04
C ARG A 115 -18.25 7.21 12.91
N GLY A 116 -19.04 6.50 13.73
CA GLY A 116 -20.50 6.44 13.58
C GLY A 116 -21.02 5.16 12.93
N GLY A 117 -20.15 4.23 12.55
CA GLY A 117 -20.53 2.85 12.16
C GLY A 117 -20.87 2.67 10.68
N ARG A 118 -20.86 3.75 9.89
CA ARG A 118 -21.07 3.72 8.45
C ARG A 118 -19.88 3.08 7.74
N ARG A 119 -20.14 2.22 6.77
CA ARG A 119 -19.13 1.49 5.99
C ARG A 119 -19.41 1.64 4.51
N PHE A 120 -18.36 1.69 3.71
CA PHE A 120 -18.44 1.81 2.26
C PHE A 120 -17.62 0.70 1.60
N ASP A 121 -18.12 0.13 0.50
CA ASP A 121 -17.38 -0.81 -0.34
C ASP A 121 -17.20 -0.19 -1.74
N LEU A 122 -15.95 0.01 -2.13
CA LEU A 122 -15.50 0.48 -3.44
C LEU A 122 -14.72 -0.61 -4.20
N GLY A 123 -14.87 -1.87 -3.80
CA GLY A 123 -14.26 -3.00 -4.49
C GLY A 123 -14.84 -3.27 -5.88
N PRO A 124 -14.28 -4.21 -6.65
CA PRO A 124 -14.74 -4.58 -7.98
C PRO A 124 -16.24 -4.92 -8.03
N GLY A 125 -16.78 -5.48 -6.94
CA GLY A 125 -18.20 -5.78 -6.80
C GLY A 125 -19.12 -4.58 -6.56
N SER A 126 -18.56 -3.41 -6.23
CA SER A 126 -19.32 -2.16 -6.02
C SER A 126 -19.69 -1.43 -7.31
N GLY A 127 -19.08 -1.81 -8.44
CA GLY A 127 -19.21 -1.09 -9.70
C GLY A 127 -18.51 0.28 -9.72
N ALA A 128 -17.70 0.60 -8.71
CA ALA A 128 -16.92 1.84 -8.70
C ALA A 128 -15.95 1.90 -9.88
N THR A 129 -15.83 3.07 -10.47
CA THR A 129 -14.78 3.40 -11.44
C THR A 129 -13.49 3.83 -10.75
N LYS A 130 -12.36 3.81 -11.49
CA LYS A 130 -11.07 4.30 -10.99
C LYS A 130 -11.13 5.75 -10.52
N LYS A 131 -11.88 6.60 -11.24
CA LYS A 131 -12.10 7.99 -10.85
C LYS A 131 -12.84 8.13 -9.54
N GLU A 132 -13.95 7.40 -9.39
CA GLU A 132 -14.74 7.42 -8.17
C GLU A 132 -13.93 6.94 -6.96
N PHE A 133 -13.09 5.92 -7.15
CA PHE A 133 -12.16 5.46 -6.13
C PHE A 133 -11.22 6.56 -5.64
N ARG A 134 -10.59 7.30 -6.58
CA ARG A 134 -9.67 8.40 -6.24
C ARG A 134 -10.39 9.55 -5.55
N GLU A 135 -11.54 9.97 -6.08
CA GLU A 135 -12.34 11.03 -5.50
C GLU A 135 -12.85 10.67 -4.09
N PHE A 136 -13.33 9.44 -3.90
CA PHE A 136 -13.76 8.94 -2.61
C PHE A 136 -12.59 8.88 -1.63
N SER A 137 -11.43 8.36 -2.04
CA SER A 137 -10.24 8.26 -1.19
C SER A 137 -9.75 9.63 -0.72
N GLY A 138 -9.79 10.63 -1.60
CA GLY A 138 -9.48 12.02 -1.27
C GLY A 138 -10.45 12.61 -0.26
N TRP A 139 -11.76 12.44 -0.48
CA TRP A 139 -12.79 12.84 0.47
C TRP A 139 -12.62 12.15 1.83
N PHE A 140 -12.49 10.81 1.85
CA PHE A 140 -12.34 10.01 3.06
C PHE A 140 -11.10 10.40 3.88
N SER A 141 -9.97 10.67 3.22
CA SER A 141 -8.73 11.10 3.88
C SER A 141 -8.87 12.43 4.63
N ASN A 142 -9.67 13.36 4.09
CA ASN A 142 -9.97 14.63 4.77
C ASN A 142 -10.81 14.40 6.02
N ILE A 143 -11.75 13.46 5.98
CA ILE A 143 -12.63 13.12 7.10
C ILE A 143 -11.84 12.52 8.26
N VAL A 144 -11.01 11.51 7.97
CA VAL A 144 -10.22 10.82 8.99
C VAL A 144 -9.30 11.81 9.72
N ARG A 145 -8.85 12.86 9.04
CA ARG A 145 -8.03 13.94 9.62
C ARG A 145 -8.84 14.94 10.46
N GLY A 146 -10.09 15.20 10.10
CA GLY A 146 -10.96 16.21 10.73
C GLY A 146 -11.64 15.77 12.03
N GLY A 147 -11.70 14.47 12.34
CA GLY A 147 -12.14 13.95 13.64
C GLY A 147 -13.65 14.00 13.94
N GLU A 148 -14.42 14.83 13.24
CA GLU A 148 -15.90 14.90 13.28
C GLU A 148 -16.54 13.85 12.35
N VAL A 149 -17.81 13.53 12.57
CA VAL A 149 -18.62 12.69 11.66
C VAL A 149 -19.24 13.62 10.61
N PRO A 150 -18.71 13.67 9.38
CA PRO A 150 -19.17 14.59 8.38
C PRO A 150 -20.42 14.04 7.70
N GLU A 151 -21.20 14.96 7.12
CA GLU A 151 -22.24 14.59 6.17
C GLU A 151 -21.61 13.89 4.97
N VAL A 152 -22.25 12.79 4.53
CA VAL A 152 -21.76 11.99 3.41
C VAL A 152 -22.42 12.50 2.13
N PRO A 153 -21.64 12.99 1.14
CA PRO A 153 -22.17 13.40 -0.14
C PRO A 153 -23.02 12.30 -0.78
N GLU A 154 -24.14 12.69 -1.39
CA GLU A 154 -25.11 11.78 -2.02
C GLU A 154 -24.44 10.80 -2.99
N LYS A 155 -23.43 11.26 -3.75
CA LYS A 155 -22.66 10.44 -4.69
C LYS A 155 -21.95 9.23 -4.06
N TRP A 156 -21.68 9.25 -2.75
CA TRP A 156 -21.03 8.15 -2.03
C TRP A 156 -22.01 7.20 -1.34
N LEU A 157 -23.28 7.59 -1.20
CA LEU A 157 -24.30 6.74 -0.56
C LEU A 157 -24.52 5.43 -1.30
N LYS A 158 -24.31 5.42 -2.63
CA LYS A 158 -24.40 4.19 -3.44
C LYS A 158 -23.33 3.13 -3.09
N PHE A 159 -22.24 3.53 -2.44
CA PHE A 159 -21.21 2.62 -1.96
C PHE A 159 -21.41 2.22 -0.51
N GLU A 160 -22.39 2.79 0.19
CA GLU A 160 -22.63 2.50 1.60
C GLU A 160 -23.19 1.08 1.79
N MET A 161 -22.52 0.32 2.64
CA MET A 161 -22.98 -1.00 3.04
C MET A 161 -24.15 -0.86 4.02
N GLN A 162 -25.28 -1.47 3.68
CA GLN A 162 -26.40 -1.60 4.58
C GLN A 162 -26.03 -2.50 5.77
N ALA A 163 -26.61 -2.24 6.95
CA ALA A 163 -26.29 -2.95 8.18
C ALA A 163 -26.62 -4.47 8.16
N GLU A 164 -27.30 -4.96 7.12
CA GLU A 164 -27.82 -6.33 7.02
C GLU A 164 -26.96 -7.33 6.25
N GLU A 165 -25.76 -6.99 5.78
CA GLU A 165 -24.78 -8.03 5.38
C GLU A 165 -24.07 -8.65 6.60
N ARG A 166 -24.88 -9.10 7.57
CA ARG A 166 -24.52 -10.16 8.50
C ARG A 166 -25.26 -11.41 8.01
N SER A 167 -24.66 -12.17 7.11
CA SER A 167 -24.76 -13.64 7.02
C SER A 167 -24.20 -14.10 5.68
N GLY A 168 -23.06 -14.79 5.73
CA GLY A 168 -22.41 -15.40 4.59
C GLY A 168 -21.17 -16.16 5.04
N SER A 169 -21.36 -17.06 6.02
CA SER A 169 -20.46 -18.18 6.29
C SER A 169 -21.26 -19.46 6.11
#